data_AF-A0A231W1Z6-F1
#
_entry.id   AF-A0A231W1Z6-F1
#
_cell.length_a   1.000
_cell.length_b   1.000
_cell.length_c   1.000
_cell.angle_alpha   90.00
_cell.angle_beta   90.00
_cell.angle_gamma   90.00
#
_symmetry.space_group_name_H-M   'P 1'
#
loop_
_entity.id
_entity.type
_entity.pdbx_description
1 polymer ?
#
loop_
_entity_poly.entity_id
_entity_poly.type
_entity_poly.pdbx_seq_one_letter_code
_entity_poly.pdbx_strand_id
1 'polypeptide(L)'
;MSKAKELIVGNYESARAFLDALSTSVDIPAEMKVIDTNSGIINDGQENQRPWASLTCVDVELYEQFASISQEAYCPSFKIKLKNYQNENLDSLIDTSIVLNKYDLSFVLDKLKQPVGIALVAELADIALK
;
A
#
# COMPACT_ATOMS: atom_id res chain seq x y z
N MET A 1 -0.20 24.10 13.63
CA MET A 1 0.98 24.34 12.76
C MET A 1 1.42 22.99 12.24
N SER A 2 1.00 22.59 11.03
CA SER A 2 1.53 21.37 10.40
C SER A 2 3.02 21.58 10.18
N LYS A 3 3.86 20.72 10.75
CA LYS A 3 5.30 20.74 10.47
C LYS A 3 5.50 20.64 8.97
N ALA A 4 6.42 21.41 8.41
CA ALA A 4 6.77 21.32 6.99
C ALA A 4 7.15 19.86 6.66
N LYS A 5 6.67 19.34 5.54
CA LYS A 5 7.03 18.01 5.03
C LYS A 5 8.44 18.04 4.45
N GLU A 6 9.42 18.19 5.32
CA GLU A 6 10.84 18.14 4.96
C GLU A 6 11.36 16.73 5.20
N LEU A 7 11.55 15.98 4.11
CA LEU A 7 12.27 14.71 4.17
C LEU A 7 13.77 14.99 4.12
N ILE A 8 14.47 14.73 5.22
CA ILE A 8 15.93 14.72 5.21
C ILE A 8 16.38 13.40 4.59
N VAL A 9 16.85 13.45 3.35
CA VAL A 9 17.49 12.32 2.68
C VAL A 9 18.96 12.27 3.10
N GLY A 10 19.30 11.35 4.01
CA GLY A 10 20.63 11.25 4.63
C GLY A 10 20.81 9.93 5.38
N ASN A 11 21.90 9.82 6.15
CA ASN A 11 22.17 8.61 6.94
C ASN A 11 21.22 8.55 8.15
N TYR A 12 20.36 7.53 8.16
CA TYR A 12 19.64 7.10 9.35
C TYR A 12 20.36 5.92 9.99
N GLU A 13 20.19 5.75 11.30
CA GLU A 13 20.80 4.65 12.05
C GLU A 13 20.33 3.26 11.57
N SER A 14 19.18 3.20 10.90
CA SER A 14 18.66 1.98 10.28
C SER A 14 17.66 2.28 9.17
N ALA A 15 17.40 1.28 8.33
CA ALA A 15 16.33 1.30 7.33
C ALA A 15 14.95 1.57 7.94
N ARG A 16 14.69 1.09 9.16
CA ARG A 16 13.44 1.33 9.89
C ARG A 16 13.30 2.80 10.29
N ALA A 17 14.35 3.39 10.85
CA ALA A 17 14.36 4.80 11.22
C ALA A 17 14.12 5.72 10.01
N PHE A 18 14.65 5.36 8.84
CA PHE A 18 14.34 6.06 7.59
C PHE A 18 12.86 5.94 7.21
N LEU A 19 12.27 4.75 7.26
CA LEU A 19 10.85 4.55 6.93
C LEU A 19 9.93 5.29 7.90
N ASP A 20 10.26 5.31 9.19
CA ASP A 20 9.50 6.06 10.21
C ASP A 20 9.55 7.57 9.92
N ALA A 21 10.72 8.13 9.62
CA ALA A 21 10.84 9.53 9.23
C ALA A 21 10.08 9.83 7.92
N LEU A 22 10.17 8.94 6.93
CA LEU A 22 9.45 9.05 5.68
C LEU A 22 7.93 9.05 5.89
N SER A 23 7.42 8.22 6.80
CA SER A 23 5.98 8.13 7.09
C SER A 23 5.37 9.47 7.53
N THR A 24 6.17 10.32 8.19
CA THR A 24 5.73 11.67 8.61
C THR A 24 5.70 12.70 7.49
N SER A 25 6.32 12.38 6.34
CA SER A 25 6.45 13.29 5.19
C SER A 25 5.59 12.87 4.00
N VAL A 26 5.11 11.62 3.97
CA VAL A 26 4.27 11.09 2.89
C VAL A 26 2.81 11.45 3.14
N ASP A 27 2.17 12.04 2.13
CA ASP A 27 0.71 12.17 2.09
C ASP A 27 0.09 10.89 1.59
N ILE A 28 -0.74 10.28 2.43
CA ILE A 28 -1.61 9.18 2.01
C ILE A 28 -3.01 9.76 1.80
N PRO A 29 -3.66 9.43 0.68
CA PRO A 29 -5.06 9.76 0.48
C PRO A 29 -5.92 9.36 1.67
N ALA A 30 -6.80 10.25 2.10
CA ALA A 30 -7.75 9.97 3.18
C ALA A 30 -8.77 8.89 2.78
N GLU A 31 -9.07 8.80 1.48
CA GLU A 31 -9.96 7.81 0.88
C GLU A 31 -9.32 7.27 -0.40
N MET A 32 -9.41 5.96 -0.58
CA MET A 32 -8.76 5.27 -1.68
C MET A 32 -9.72 4.28 -2.31
N LYS A 33 -9.76 4.18 -3.63
CA LYS A 33 -10.52 3.14 -4.32
C LYS A 33 -9.63 1.93 -4.59
N VAL A 34 -10.10 0.74 -4.26
CA VAL A 34 -9.43 -0.52 -4.64
C VAL A 34 -9.83 -0.86 -6.07
N ILE A 35 -8.85 -0.95 -6.97
CA ILE A 35 -9.09 -1.26 -8.39
C ILE A 35 -8.73 -2.71 -8.75
N ASP A 36 -7.89 -3.35 -7.94
CA ASP A 36 -7.47 -4.73 -8.16
C ASP A 36 -6.96 -5.36 -6.87
N THR A 37 -7.07 -6.68 -6.78
CA THR A 37 -6.55 -7.48 -5.66
C THR A 37 -5.70 -8.61 -6.23
N ASN A 38 -4.51 -8.81 -5.66
CA ASN A 38 -3.63 -9.89 -6.04
C ASN A 38 -3.32 -10.73 -4.80
N SER A 39 -3.36 -12.06 -4.93
CA SER A 39 -3.06 -12.98 -3.83
C SER A 39 -2.37 -14.23 -4.35
N GLY A 40 -1.75 -14.97 -3.45
CA GLY A 40 -1.11 -16.24 -3.75
C GLY A 40 -0.49 -16.89 -2.53
N ILE A 41 0.33 -17.91 -2.77
CA ILE A 41 1.02 -18.66 -1.72
C ILE A 41 2.53 -18.52 -1.94
N ILE A 42 3.25 -18.02 -0.94
CA ILE A 42 4.71 -18.06 -0.88
C ILE A 42 5.11 -19.46 -0.42
N ASN A 43 6.14 -20.04 -1.05
CA ASN A 43 6.69 -21.36 -0.73
C ASN A 43 5.63 -22.48 -0.80
N ASP A 44 4.78 -22.44 -1.83
CA ASP A 44 3.75 -23.45 -2.08
C ASP A 44 4.36 -24.86 -2.08
N GLY A 45 3.75 -25.77 -1.33
CA GLY A 45 4.22 -27.15 -1.12
C GLY A 45 5.37 -27.33 -0.12
N GLN A 46 5.79 -26.28 0.60
CA GLN A 46 6.81 -26.37 1.65
C GLN A 46 6.22 -26.16 3.06
N GLU A 47 6.93 -26.60 4.12
CA GLU A 47 6.47 -26.46 5.52
C GLU A 47 6.20 -25.00 5.94
N ASN A 48 6.89 -24.04 5.30
CA ASN A 48 6.74 -22.61 5.56
C ASN A 48 5.87 -21.90 4.52
N GLN A 49 4.93 -22.61 3.89
CA GLN A 49 3.98 -21.97 2.99
C GLN A 49 3.20 -20.87 3.72
N ARG A 50 3.01 -19.73 3.07
CA ARG A 50 2.25 -18.63 3.64
C ARG A 50 1.41 -17.94 2.56
N PRO A 51 0.10 -17.77 2.77
CA PRO A 51 -0.69 -16.94 1.89
C PRO A 51 -0.21 -15.48 1.98
N TRP A 52 -0.31 -14.78 0.86
CA TRP A 52 -0.03 -13.35 0.77
C TRP A 52 -1.10 -12.69 -0.09
N ALA A 53 -1.33 -11.41 0.16
CA ALA A 53 -2.18 -10.59 -0.67
C ALA A 53 -1.71 -9.13 -0.72
N SER A 54 -2.09 -8.44 -1.78
CA SER A 54 -1.89 -7.01 -1.97
C SER A 54 -3.07 -6.39 -2.71
N LEU A 55 -3.45 -5.20 -2.29
CA LEU A 55 -4.44 -4.36 -2.95
C LEU A 55 -3.71 -3.36 -3.85
N THR A 56 -4.25 -3.14 -5.05
CA THR A 56 -3.86 -2.01 -5.90
C THR A 56 -4.93 -0.93 -5.72
N CYS A 57 -4.50 0.25 -5.25
CA CYS A 57 -5.39 1.34 -4.91
C CYS A 57 -5.03 2.61 -5.68
N VAL A 58 -6.04 3.47 -5.83
CA VAL A 58 -5.93 4.81 -6.40
C VAL A 58 -6.55 5.81 -5.43
N ASP A 59 -6.11 7.06 -5.51
CA ASP A 59 -6.79 8.17 -4.83
C ASP A 59 -8.17 8.38 -5.48
N VAL A 60 -9.24 8.52 -4.68
CA VAL A 60 -10.61 8.64 -5.20
C VAL A 60 -10.80 9.91 -6.02
N GLU A 61 -10.37 11.06 -5.48
CA GLU A 61 -10.55 12.36 -6.14
C GLU A 61 -9.79 12.40 -7.48
N LEU A 62 -8.56 11.87 -7.49
CA LEU A 62 -7.75 11.77 -8.69
C LEU A 62 -8.36 10.79 -9.69
N TYR A 63 -8.87 9.65 -9.24
CA TYR A 63 -9.52 8.68 -10.12
C TYR A 63 -10.74 9.27 -10.81
N GLU A 64 -11.59 10.01 -10.10
CA GLU A 64 -12.74 10.71 -10.69
C GLU A 64 -12.33 11.75 -11.73
N GLN A 65 -11.25 12.50 -11.49
CA GLN A 65 -10.70 13.44 -12.46
C GLN A 65 -10.26 12.73 -13.75
N PHE A 66 -9.54 11.61 -13.65
CA PHE A 66 -9.13 10.83 -14.82
C PHE A 66 -10.31 10.15 -15.52
N ALA A 67 -11.32 9.70 -14.77
CA ALA A 67 -12.55 9.14 -15.32
C ALA A 67 -13.35 10.18 -16.12
N SER A 68 -13.36 11.44 -15.69
CA SER A 68 -14.05 12.53 -16.41
C SER A 68 -13.54 12.77 -17.84
N ILE A 69 -12.30 12.34 -18.12
CA ILE A 69 -11.66 12.41 -19.45
C ILE A 69 -11.44 11.03 -20.07
N SER A 70 -11.99 9.96 -19.48
CA SER A 70 -11.83 8.56 -19.92
C SER A 70 -10.36 8.11 -20.04
N GLN A 71 -9.53 8.52 -19.07
CA GLN A 71 -8.10 8.20 -18.99
C GLN A 71 -7.75 7.41 -17.72
N GLU A 72 -8.67 6.63 -17.15
CA GLU A 72 -8.50 5.90 -15.88
C GLU A 72 -7.24 5.02 -15.86
N ALA A 73 -6.84 4.49 -17.03
CA ALA A 73 -5.62 3.68 -17.18
C ALA A 73 -4.32 4.43 -16.86
N TYR A 74 -4.33 5.77 -16.88
CA TYR A 74 -3.18 6.62 -16.54
C TYR A 74 -3.23 7.16 -15.11
N CYS A 75 -4.27 6.82 -14.35
CA CYS A 75 -4.37 7.22 -12.95
C CYS A 75 -3.23 6.56 -12.13
N PRO A 76 -2.41 7.34 -11.40
CA PRO A 76 -1.37 6.78 -10.54
C PRO A 76 -1.96 5.82 -9.50
N SER A 77 -1.42 4.61 -9.45
CA SER A 77 -1.80 3.60 -8.47
C SER A 77 -0.64 3.26 -7.54
N PHE A 78 -0.98 2.76 -6.36
CA PHE A 78 -0.02 2.29 -5.35
C PHE A 78 -0.51 1.00 -4.72
N LYS A 79 0.41 0.28 -4.06
CA LYS A 79 0.15 -1.03 -3.49
C LYS A 79 0.07 -0.99 -1.96
N ILE A 80 -0.95 -1.64 -1.43
CA ILE A 80 -1.09 -1.96 0.00
C ILE A 80 -0.88 -3.46 0.16
N LYS A 81 0.17 -3.88 0.87
CA LYS A 81 0.41 -5.28 1.21
C LYS A 81 -0.38 -5.64 2.45
N LEU A 82 -1.10 -6.76 2.41
CA LEU A 82 -1.83 -7.26 3.57
C LEU A 82 -0.90 -8.07 4.46
N LYS A 83 -0.63 -7.54 5.65
CA LYS A 83 0.11 -8.23 6.69
C LYS A 83 -0.80 -9.26 7.36
N ASN A 84 -0.22 -10.40 7.72
CA ASN A 84 -0.91 -11.49 8.40
C ASN A 84 -2.12 -12.08 7.67
N TYR A 85 -2.29 -11.81 6.36
CA TYR A 85 -3.34 -12.39 5.52
C TYR A 85 -3.40 -13.92 5.70
N GLN A 86 -4.60 -14.45 5.94
CA GLN A 86 -4.95 -15.85 6.18
C GLN A 86 -5.91 -16.40 5.12
N ASN A 87 -5.76 -15.98 3.86
CA ASN A 87 -6.61 -16.42 2.76
C ASN A 87 -8.09 -15.98 2.89
N GLU A 88 -8.32 -14.83 3.51
CA GLU A 88 -9.63 -14.18 3.59
C GLU A 88 -10.13 -13.79 2.18
N ASN A 89 -11.45 -13.78 1.97
CA ASN A 89 -12.01 -13.33 0.70
C ASN A 89 -11.83 -11.80 0.54
N LEU A 90 -11.25 -11.37 -0.58
CA LEU A 90 -10.99 -9.96 -0.89
C LEU A 90 -11.93 -9.39 -1.95
N ASP A 91 -12.83 -10.20 -2.53
CA ASP A 91 -13.71 -9.78 -3.64
C ASP A 91 -14.59 -8.60 -3.23
N SER A 92 -15.01 -8.58 -1.96
CA SER A 92 -15.81 -7.48 -1.37
C SER A 92 -15.08 -6.13 -1.34
N LEU A 93 -13.76 -6.11 -1.52
CA LEU A 93 -12.98 -4.88 -1.54
C LEU A 93 -12.89 -4.28 -2.95
N ILE A 94 -13.03 -5.07 -4.01
CA ILE A 94 -12.87 -4.60 -5.39
C ILE A 94 -13.93 -3.52 -5.67
N ASP A 95 -13.50 -2.44 -6.33
CA ASP A 95 -14.33 -1.28 -6.67
C ASP A 95 -14.92 -0.51 -5.48
N THR A 96 -14.47 -0.80 -4.25
CA THR A 96 -14.91 -0.08 -3.04
C THR A 96 -13.94 1.01 -2.62
N SER A 97 -14.48 2.03 -1.96
CA SER A 97 -13.72 3.04 -1.25
C SER A 97 -13.31 2.53 0.13
N ILE A 98 -12.05 2.69 0.47
CA ILE A 98 -11.45 2.27 1.73
C ILE A 98 -10.71 3.40 2.43
N VAL A 99 -10.59 3.27 3.75
CA VAL A 99 -9.77 4.13 4.62
C VAL A 99 -8.79 3.24 5.39
N LEU A 100 -7.54 3.69 5.50
CA LEU A 100 -6.51 3.03 6.32
C LEU A 100 -6.47 3.67 7.71
N ASN A 101 -6.90 2.95 8.74
CA ASN A 101 -6.82 3.42 10.13
C ASN A 101 -5.38 3.33 10.68
N LYS A 102 -4.65 2.29 10.24
CA LYS A 102 -3.29 2.03 10.65
C LYS A 102 -2.53 1.38 9.50
N TYR A 103 -1.28 1.79 9.33
CA TYR A 103 -0.40 1.24 8.31
C TYR A 103 1.07 1.45 8.72
N ASP A 104 1.94 0.65 8.13
CA ASP A 104 3.39 0.80 8.13
C ASP A 104 3.89 1.05 6.70
N LEU A 105 5.11 1.57 6.56
CA LEU A 105 5.82 1.61 5.29
C LEU A 105 6.83 0.46 5.19
N SER A 106 6.98 -0.09 3.99
CA SER A 106 8.00 -1.10 3.70
C SER A 106 8.71 -0.82 2.39
N PHE A 107 9.97 -1.23 2.29
CA PHE A 107 10.65 -1.23 1.01
C PHE A 107 10.10 -2.31 0.08
N VAL A 108 9.94 -1.95 -1.19
CA VAL A 108 9.82 -2.91 -2.29
C VAL A 108 11.23 -3.24 -2.72
N LEU A 109 11.60 -4.51 -2.58
CA LEU A 109 12.93 -5.01 -2.93
C LEU A 109 12.86 -5.76 -4.27
N ASP A 110 13.90 -5.62 -5.07
CA ASP A 110 14.08 -6.43 -6.27
C ASP A 110 14.62 -7.84 -5.94
N LYS A 111 14.92 -8.63 -6.98
CA LYS A 111 15.49 -9.98 -6.84
C LYS A 111 16.89 -9.99 -6.19
N LEU A 112 17.61 -8.88 -6.24
CA LEU A 112 18.93 -8.70 -5.62
C LEU A 112 18.85 -8.08 -4.22
N LYS A 113 17.63 -7.93 -3.68
CA LYS A 113 17.34 -7.30 -2.38
C LYS A 113 17.68 -5.81 -2.32
N GLN A 114 17.69 -5.13 -3.46
CA GLN A 114 17.88 -3.68 -3.55
C GLN A 114 16.53 -2.97 -3.47
N PRO A 115 16.41 -1.86 -2.72
CA PRO A 115 15.17 -1.10 -2.65
C PRO A 115 14.90 -0.39 -3.98
N VAL A 116 13.76 -0.69 -4.60
CA VAL A 116 13.30 -0.09 -5.87
C VAL A 116 12.02 0.74 -5.70
N GLY A 117 11.44 0.74 -4.51
CA GLY A 117 10.25 1.52 -4.20
C GLY A 117 9.80 1.33 -2.75
N ILE A 118 8.62 1.86 -2.45
CA ILE A 118 7.98 1.77 -1.14
C ILE A 118 6.55 1.25 -1.33
N ALA A 119 6.07 0.46 -0.37
CA ALA A 119 4.70 -0.02 -0.32
C ALA A 119 4.12 0.21 1.07
N LEU A 120 2.81 0.43 1.11
CA LEU A 120 2.05 0.44 2.35
C LEU A 120 1.85 -0.99 2.84
N VAL A 121 1.82 -1.17 4.14
CA VAL A 121 1.56 -2.45 4.79
C VAL A 121 0.49 -2.22 5.84
N ALA A 122 -0.62 -2.95 5.75
CA ALA A 122 -1.72 -2.85 6.70
C ALA A 122 -2.27 -4.24 7.00
N GLU A 123 -2.90 -4.43 8.16
CA GLU A 123 -3.70 -5.62 8.43
C GLU A 123 -5.11 -5.40 7.88
N LEU A 124 -5.79 -6.47 7.44
CA LEU A 124 -7.14 -6.36 6.87
C LEU A 124 -8.13 -5.72 7.85
N ALA A 125 -7.95 -5.97 9.15
CA ALA A 125 -8.76 -5.39 10.22
C ALA A 125 -8.56 -3.87 10.40
N ASP A 126 -7.45 -3.31 9.90
CA ASP A 126 -7.18 -1.86 9.95
C ASP A 126 -7.78 -1.12 8.75
N ILE A 127 -8.38 -1.85 7.79
CA ILE A 127 -9.06 -1.29 6.62
C ILE A 127 -10.55 -1.16 6.93
N ALA A 128 -11.08 0.06 6.78
CA ALA A 128 -12.51 0.32 6.87
C ALA A 128 -13.09 0.60 5.48
N LEU A 129 -14.28 0.04 5.21
CA LEU A 129 -15.09 0.39 4.05
C LEU A 129 -15.78 1.74 4.30
N LYS A 130 -15.90 2.56 3.26
CA LYS A 130 -16.61 3.84 3.31
C LYS A 130 -17.95 3.78 2.60
#